data_AF-A0A968T0A1-F1
#
_entry.id   AF-A0A968T0A1-F1
#
_cell.length_a   1.000
_cell.length_b   1.000
_cell.length_c   1.000
_cell.angle_alpha   90.00
_cell.angle_beta   90.00
_cell.angle_gamma   90.00
#
_symmetry.space_group_name_H-M   'P 1'
#
loop_
_entity.id
_entity.type
_entity.pdbx_description
1 polymer ?
#
loop_
_entity_poly.entity_id
_entity_poly.type
_entity_poly.pdbx_seq_one_letter_code
_entity_poly.pdbx_strand_id
1 'polypeptide(L)'
;MQTITRRLGSLSYLVRPLALMFIGVVLLSLGVAYLFIHIYRTAELPTLFSFLTLQFLPRPLRGVLLLLAGLGALAAGVWNLSGIMVIPLRDKQTGGDELVLGYQRSRRAPRIVVLSGGAGMLVLANLSEYAERLTCIVPVQDPVEYYYRASGLLSYPNVYFVVPMPKPLAVMVKLDDGQVVDVKHVDLDTHLAERHVVELHLDPPRVGETLPPVTRLALDAVRDADAIVLGPGSLFESVLPNLLIEEFRAAVQASKARKIYVCNLMTEPGLTTGFTVGDHIRQLRRYGVTPDFVLVNAQRIESEIHRMYAAAHQEPVYLSPDEYEETAIVAGDRATERSVMVEGSTVVETDLSSSVIQYSTSLNNPGESRAVRVLRHDGQKLTAAIMALIRGGIEAQSRKLRTENSEHRAQSAPNE
;
A
#
# COMPACT_ATOMS: atom_id res chain seq x y z
N MET A 1 -30.24 -1.29 7.13
CA MET A 1 -31.37 -0.96 6.22
C MET A 1 -31.32 0.47 5.67
N GLN A 2 -30.93 1.48 6.46
CA GLN A 2 -30.85 2.89 6.02
C GLN A 2 -29.76 3.19 4.97
N THR A 3 -28.72 2.38 4.86
CA THR A 3 -27.65 2.50 3.84
C THR A 3 -28.08 1.99 2.46
N ILE A 4 -29.02 1.05 2.40
CA ILE A 4 -29.56 0.50 1.13
C ILE A 4 -30.56 1.48 0.53
N THR A 5 -31.41 2.10 1.35
CA THR A 5 -32.40 3.09 0.90
C THR A 5 -31.75 4.38 0.37
N ARG A 6 -30.60 4.80 0.92
CA ARG A 6 -29.82 5.94 0.40
C ARG A 6 -29.17 5.66 -0.97
N ARG A 7 -28.73 4.42 -1.25
CA ARG A 7 -28.18 4.02 -2.56
C ARG A 7 -29.24 3.81 -3.64
N LEU A 8 -30.46 3.40 -3.29
CA LEU A 8 -31.57 3.35 -4.24
C LEU A 8 -32.03 4.75 -4.67
N GLY A 9 -31.92 5.76 -3.80
CA GLY A 9 -32.21 7.15 -4.12
C GLY A 9 -31.35 7.72 -5.25
N SER A 10 -30.08 7.31 -5.36
CA SER A 10 -29.16 7.76 -6.41
C SER A 10 -29.36 7.08 -7.76
N LEU A 11 -30.30 6.13 -7.92
CA LEU A 11 -30.64 5.52 -9.21
C LEU A 11 -32.00 5.98 -9.75
N SER A 12 -32.72 6.80 -8.96
CA SER A 12 -34.05 7.30 -9.32
C SER A 12 -34.08 8.10 -10.62
N TYR A 13 -32.97 8.75 -10.99
CA TYR A 13 -32.84 9.49 -12.26
C TYR A 13 -32.80 8.57 -13.50
N LEU A 14 -32.42 7.30 -13.36
CA LEU A 14 -32.41 6.31 -14.44
C LEU A 14 -33.77 5.65 -14.66
N VAL A 15 -34.66 5.69 -13.67
CA VAL A 15 -35.96 5.00 -13.73
C VAL A 15 -36.84 5.55 -14.86
N ARG A 16 -36.88 6.88 -15.02
CA ARG A 16 -37.69 7.54 -16.06
C ARG A 16 -37.21 7.22 -17.49
N PRO A 17 -35.93 7.42 -17.87
CA PRO A 17 -35.47 7.10 -19.21
C PRO A 17 -35.51 5.59 -19.50
N LEU A 18 -35.25 4.73 -18.51
CA LEU A 18 -35.34 3.29 -18.68
C LEU A 18 -36.79 2.83 -18.90
N ALA A 19 -37.75 3.40 -18.17
CA ALA A 19 -39.17 3.15 -18.40
C ALA A 19 -39.61 3.63 -19.78
N LEU A 20 -39.12 4.78 -20.24
CA LEU A 20 -39.42 5.30 -21.58
C LEU A 20 -38.83 4.41 -22.68
N MET A 21 -37.60 3.93 -22.51
CA MET A 21 -36.98 2.95 -23.41
C MET A 21 -37.78 1.64 -23.45
N PHE A 22 -38.21 1.15 -22.28
CA PHE A 22 -39.04 -0.05 -22.18
C PHE A 22 -40.37 0.10 -22.92
N ILE A 23 -41.07 1.22 -22.73
CA ILE A 23 -42.31 1.54 -23.45
C ILE A 23 -42.04 1.60 -24.96
N GLY A 24 -40.95 2.23 -25.39
CA GLY A 24 -40.55 2.29 -26.81
C GLY A 24 -40.33 0.91 -27.43
N VAL A 25 -39.64 0.00 -26.73
CA VAL A 25 -39.43 -1.38 -27.19
C VAL A 25 -40.74 -2.16 -27.28
N VAL A 26 -41.66 -1.98 -26.32
CA VAL A 26 -42.98 -2.62 -26.35
C VAL A 26 -43.79 -2.12 -27.56
N LEU A 27 -43.80 -0.81 -27.82
CA LEU A 27 -44.52 -0.24 -28.96
C LEU A 27 -43.91 -0.67 -30.30
N LEU A 28 -42.59 -0.70 -30.40
CA LEU A 28 -41.88 -1.15 -31.60
C LEU A 28 -42.13 -2.64 -31.88
N SER A 29 -42.03 -3.49 -30.86
CA SER A 29 -42.30 -4.92 -30.99
C SER A 29 -43.76 -5.19 -31.39
N LEU A 30 -44.71 -4.43 -30.84
CA LEU A 30 -46.12 -4.53 -31.22
C LEU A 30 -46.36 -4.08 -32.67
N GLY A 31 -45.75 -2.97 -33.11
CA GLY A 31 -45.85 -2.49 -34.50
C GLY A 31 -45.27 -3.48 -35.52
N VAL A 32 -44.10 -4.04 -35.21
CA VAL A 32 -43.48 -5.10 -36.02
C VAL A 32 -44.39 -6.33 -36.07
N ALA A 33 -44.94 -6.78 -34.94
CA ALA A 33 -45.85 -7.92 -34.90
C ALA A 33 -47.09 -7.72 -35.80
N TYR A 34 -47.69 -6.52 -35.80
CA TYR A 34 -48.83 -6.21 -36.68
C TYR A 34 -48.43 -6.25 -38.17
N LEU A 35 -47.27 -5.70 -38.52
CA LEU A 35 -46.76 -5.74 -39.90
C LEU A 35 -46.52 -7.18 -40.37
N PHE A 36 -45.90 -8.00 -39.53
CA PHE A 36 -45.67 -9.42 -39.81
C PHE A 36 -46.98 -10.20 -39.95
N ILE A 37 -47.98 -9.95 -39.09
CA ILE A 37 -49.31 -10.57 -39.20
C ILE A 37 -50.00 -10.17 -40.51
N HIS A 38 -49.88 -8.90 -40.92
CA HIS A 38 -50.45 -8.41 -42.17
C HIS A 38 -49.81 -9.12 -43.37
N ILE A 39 -48.48 -9.11 -43.47
CA ILE A 39 -47.73 -9.79 -44.54
C ILE A 39 -48.07 -11.28 -44.58
N TYR A 40 -48.15 -11.93 -43.41
CA TYR A 40 -48.48 -13.35 -43.32
C TYR A 40 -49.91 -13.68 -43.78
N ARG A 41 -50.83 -12.70 -43.77
CA ARG A 41 -52.23 -12.87 -44.20
C ARG A 41 -52.47 -12.47 -45.65
N THR A 42 -51.68 -11.56 -46.19
CA THR A 42 -51.95 -10.95 -47.52
C THR A 42 -50.93 -11.34 -48.59
N ALA A 43 -49.73 -11.78 -48.21
CA ALA A 43 -48.67 -12.16 -49.16
C ALA A 43 -48.53 -13.67 -49.27
N GLU A 44 -48.45 -14.17 -50.51
CA GLU A 44 -48.11 -15.57 -50.79
C GLU A 44 -46.60 -15.79 -50.61
N LEU A 45 -46.21 -16.33 -49.46
CA LEU A 45 -44.81 -16.55 -49.11
C LEU A 45 -44.27 -17.87 -49.71
N PRO A 46 -43.01 -17.90 -50.20
CA PRO A 46 -42.36 -19.11 -50.71
C PRO A 46 -42.28 -20.24 -49.67
N THR A 47 -42.24 -21.50 -50.13
CA THR A 47 -42.26 -22.71 -49.29
C THR A 47 -41.13 -22.77 -48.25
N LEU A 48 -40.00 -22.13 -48.48
CA LEU A 48 -38.89 -22.02 -47.53
C LEU A 48 -39.31 -21.38 -46.19
N PHE A 49 -40.22 -20.39 -46.23
CA PHE A 49 -40.71 -19.69 -45.03
C PHE A 49 -41.57 -20.59 -44.13
N SER A 50 -42.14 -21.68 -44.67
CA SER A 50 -42.97 -22.61 -43.91
C SER A 50 -42.17 -23.39 -42.87
N PHE A 51 -40.93 -23.77 -43.20
CA PHE A 51 -40.00 -24.43 -42.29
C PHE A 51 -39.46 -23.45 -41.25
N LEU A 52 -39.11 -22.23 -41.67
CA LEU A 52 -38.57 -21.21 -40.77
C LEU A 52 -39.60 -20.71 -39.75
N THR A 53 -40.88 -20.65 -40.14
CA THR A 53 -41.99 -20.21 -39.27
C THR A 53 -42.78 -21.37 -38.65
N LEU A 54 -42.25 -22.59 -38.69
CA LEU A 54 -42.80 -23.80 -38.05
C LEU A 54 -44.28 -24.06 -38.41
N GLN A 55 -44.68 -23.86 -39.68
CA GLN A 55 -46.09 -23.90 -40.11
C GLN A 55 -46.71 -25.31 -40.06
N PHE A 56 -45.88 -26.35 -39.98
CA PHE A 56 -46.30 -27.73 -39.82
C PHE A 56 -46.85 -28.03 -38.41
N LEU A 57 -46.70 -27.10 -37.45
CA LEU A 57 -47.25 -27.21 -36.11
C LEU A 57 -48.58 -26.43 -35.95
N PRO A 58 -49.50 -26.91 -35.09
CA PRO A 58 -50.71 -26.17 -34.73
C PRO A 58 -50.36 -24.78 -34.21
N ARG A 59 -51.14 -23.76 -34.62
CA ARG A 59 -50.99 -22.35 -34.23
C ARG A 59 -50.73 -22.13 -32.72
N PRO A 60 -51.46 -22.75 -31.77
CA PRO A 60 -51.19 -22.53 -30.35
C PRO A 60 -49.84 -23.11 -29.91
N LEU A 61 -49.45 -24.27 -30.44
CA LEU A 61 -48.21 -24.96 -30.06
C LEU A 61 -46.96 -24.17 -30.52
N ARG A 62 -47.03 -23.55 -31.71
CA ARG A 62 -45.97 -22.65 -32.21
C ARG A 62 -45.79 -21.44 -31.29
N GLY A 63 -46.89 -20.85 -30.82
CA GLY A 63 -46.84 -19.72 -29.90
C GLY A 63 -46.16 -20.08 -28.58
N VAL A 64 -46.51 -21.25 -28.02
CA VAL A 64 -45.89 -21.76 -26.80
C VAL A 64 -44.39 -22.04 -26.98
N LEU A 65 -43.99 -22.66 -28.09
CA LEU A 65 -42.58 -22.95 -28.37
C LEU A 65 -41.72 -21.68 -28.50
N LEU A 66 -42.21 -20.68 -29.24
CA LEU A 66 -41.50 -19.40 -29.40
C LEU A 66 -41.42 -18.63 -28.07
N LEU A 67 -42.47 -18.71 -27.25
CA LEU A 67 -42.49 -18.09 -25.92
C LEU A 67 -41.47 -18.75 -24.98
N LEU A 68 -41.39 -20.07 -24.96
CA LEU A 68 -40.40 -20.81 -24.17
C LEU A 68 -38.97 -20.54 -24.65
N ALA A 69 -38.74 -20.52 -25.96
CA ALA A 69 -37.43 -20.18 -26.54
C ALA A 69 -37.00 -18.74 -26.20
N GLY A 70 -37.93 -17.78 -26.28
CA GLY A 70 -37.68 -16.40 -25.89
C GLY A 70 -37.37 -16.24 -24.39
N LEU A 71 -38.12 -16.94 -23.53
CA LEU A 71 -37.87 -16.94 -22.08
C LEU A 71 -36.50 -17.55 -21.74
N GLY A 72 -36.12 -18.63 -22.44
CA GLY A 72 -34.80 -19.25 -22.32
C GLY A 72 -33.66 -18.33 -22.74
N ALA A 73 -33.81 -17.62 -23.87
CA ALA A 73 -32.83 -16.65 -24.34
C ALA A 73 -32.66 -15.47 -23.35
N LEU A 74 -33.76 -14.98 -22.77
CA LEU A 74 -33.72 -13.95 -21.73
C LEU A 74 -32.99 -14.43 -20.47
N ALA A 75 -33.30 -15.64 -19.99
CA ALA A 75 -32.63 -16.23 -18.83
C ALA A 75 -31.12 -16.39 -19.07
N ALA A 76 -30.73 -16.86 -20.26
CA ALA A 76 -29.32 -16.97 -20.65
C ALA A 76 -28.63 -15.61 -20.74
N GLY A 77 -29.30 -14.58 -21.28
CA GLY A 77 -28.78 -13.21 -21.33
C GLY A 77 -28.54 -12.62 -19.95
N VAL A 78 -29.48 -12.81 -19.02
CA VAL A 78 -29.33 -12.38 -17.62
C VAL A 78 -28.20 -13.13 -16.92
N TRP A 79 -28.08 -14.44 -17.14
CA TRP A 79 -27.02 -15.27 -16.57
C TRP A 79 -25.62 -14.90 -17.10
N ASN A 80 -25.52 -14.49 -18.37
CA ASN A 80 -24.25 -14.03 -18.93
C ASN A 80 -23.87 -12.64 -18.40
N LEU A 81 -24.87 -11.79 -18.12
CA LEU A 81 -24.65 -10.47 -17.51
C LEU A 81 -24.18 -10.56 -16.05
N SER A 82 -24.66 -11.54 -15.28
CA SER A 82 -24.24 -11.72 -13.88
C SER A 82 -22.77 -12.13 -13.76
N GLY A 83 -22.17 -12.71 -14.80
CA GLY A 83 -20.73 -12.98 -14.88
C GLY A 83 -19.87 -11.76 -15.25
N ILE A 84 -20.46 -10.74 -15.86
CA ILE A 84 -19.75 -9.52 -16.33
C ILE A 84 -19.83 -8.38 -15.32
N MET A 85 -20.77 -8.44 -14.36
CA MET A 85 -20.95 -7.39 -13.36
C MET A 85 -20.07 -7.63 -12.11
N VAL A 86 -18.77 -7.78 -12.32
CA VAL A 86 -17.79 -7.37 -11.30
C VAL A 86 -17.64 -5.87 -11.47
N ILE A 87 -18.41 -5.10 -10.71
CA ILE A 87 -18.14 -3.68 -10.50
C ILE A 87 -17.13 -3.62 -9.36
N PRO A 88 -15.82 -3.40 -9.63
CA PRO A 88 -14.97 -2.84 -8.60
C PRO A 88 -15.51 -1.43 -8.32
N LEU A 89 -15.99 -1.19 -7.11
CA LEU A 89 -16.18 0.17 -6.64
C LEU A 89 -14.82 0.86 -6.63
N ARG A 90 -14.50 1.54 -7.72
CA ARG A 90 -13.38 2.47 -7.80
C ARG A 90 -13.95 3.82 -8.20
N ASP A 91 -14.49 4.52 -7.22
CA ASP A 91 -14.77 5.94 -7.42
C ASP A 91 -13.54 6.73 -6.99
N LYS A 92 -12.79 7.12 -8.02
CA LYS A 92 -11.77 8.15 -7.99
C LYS A 92 -12.48 9.48 -7.74
N GLN A 93 -12.41 9.97 -6.52
CA GLN A 93 -12.40 11.42 -6.30
C GLN A 93 -10.97 11.91 -6.54
N THR A 94 -10.61 12.07 -7.81
CA THR A 94 -9.52 12.97 -8.21
C THR A 94 -10.16 14.01 -9.09
N GLY A 95 -10.31 15.22 -8.56
CA GLY A 95 -10.83 16.35 -9.31
C GLY A 95 -9.90 16.73 -10.46
N GLY A 96 -10.51 17.34 -11.47
CA GLY A 96 -9.84 18.12 -12.50
C GLY A 96 -9.47 17.33 -13.74
N ASP A 97 -10.31 17.45 -14.76
CA ASP A 97 -10.05 17.13 -16.15
C ASP A 97 -8.65 17.58 -16.58
N GLU A 98 -7.81 16.62 -17.01
CA GLU A 98 -7.01 16.83 -18.21
C GLU A 98 -6.54 15.47 -18.73
N LEU A 99 -7.19 15.04 -19.81
CA LEU A 99 -6.75 13.92 -20.64
C LEU A 99 -5.50 14.36 -21.43
N VAL A 100 -4.39 14.60 -20.73
CA VAL A 100 -3.08 14.70 -21.37
C VAL A 100 -2.66 13.28 -21.72
N LEU A 101 -2.89 12.90 -22.97
CA LEU A 101 -2.37 11.69 -23.58
C LEU A 101 -0.85 11.83 -23.79
N GLY A 102 -0.14 12.00 -22.68
CA GLY A 102 1.30 11.86 -22.63
C GLY A 102 1.60 10.39 -22.87
N TYR A 103 2.30 10.11 -23.96
CA TYR A 103 2.99 8.83 -24.14
C TYR A 103 4.11 8.72 -23.09
N GLN A 104 3.72 8.52 -21.84
CA GLN A 104 4.62 7.96 -20.84
C GLN A 104 4.86 6.54 -21.32
N ARG A 105 6.11 6.22 -21.71
CA ARG A 105 6.57 4.83 -21.79
C ARG A 105 5.96 4.14 -20.59
N SER A 106 5.10 3.15 -20.83
CA SER A 106 4.46 2.36 -19.78
C SER A 106 5.59 1.79 -18.92
N ARG A 107 5.98 2.51 -17.87
CA ARG A 107 6.98 2.05 -16.93
C ARG A 107 6.24 0.98 -16.17
N ARG A 108 6.64 -0.27 -16.43
CA ARG A 108 6.23 -1.42 -15.64
C ARG A 108 6.30 -1.03 -14.17
N ALA A 109 5.26 -1.38 -13.42
CA ALA A 109 5.22 -1.09 -11.98
C ALA A 109 6.47 -1.67 -11.31
N PRO A 110 7.07 -0.97 -10.33
CA PRO A 110 8.33 -1.38 -9.73
C PRO A 110 8.19 -2.68 -8.93
N ARG A 111 9.27 -3.45 -8.86
CA ARG A 111 9.46 -4.54 -7.91
C ARG A 111 10.06 -3.96 -6.64
N ILE A 112 9.33 -4.05 -5.53
CA ILE A 112 9.71 -3.44 -4.25
C ILE A 112 10.01 -4.56 -3.26
N VAL A 113 11.16 -4.49 -2.61
CA VAL A 113 11.49 -5.31 -1.44
C VAL A 113 11.31 -4.47 -0.19
N VAL A 114 10.75 -5.07 0.85
CA VAL A 114 10.54 -4.45 2.15
C VAL A 114 11.26 -5.28 3.22
N LEU A 115 12.00 -4.60 4.09
CA LEU A 115 12.62 -5.14 5.30
C LEU A 115 11.99 -4.42 6.49
N SER A 116 11.10 -5.09 7.22
CA SER A 116 10.29 -4.45 8.28
C SER A 116 9.79 -5.49 9.29
N GLY A 117 9.34 -5.04 10.45
CA GLY A 117 8.65 -5.85 11.46
C GLY A 117 7.15 -5.97 11.21
N GLY A 118 6.45 -6.72 12.06
CA GLY A 118 5.03 -7.07 11.90
C GLY A 118 4.10 -5.88 11.60
N ALA A 119 4.04 -4.86 12.46
CA ALA A 119 3.15 -3.72 12.25
C ALA A 119 3.53 -2.86 11.03
N GLY A 120 4.83 -2.63 10.83
CA GLY A 120 5.33 -1.86 9.69
C GLY A 120 5.06 -2.53 8.35
N MET A 121 5.14 -3.85 8.28
CA MET A 121 4.80 -4.63 7.09
C MET A 121 3.34 -4.43 6.67
N LEU A 122 2.42 -4.36 7.64
CA LEU A 122 1.00 -4.11 7.36
C LEU A 122 0.77 -2.71 6.78
N VAL A 123 1.48 -1.71 7.31
CA VAL A 123 1.41 -0.33 6.81
C VAL A 123 1.95 -0.26 5.39
N LEU A 124 3.08 -0.92 5.12
CA LEU A 124 3.72 -0.95 3.81
C LEU A 124 3.00 -1.85 2.79
N ALA A 125 2.11 -2.73 3.22
CA ALA A 125 1.32 -3.56 2.30
C ALA A 125 0.49 -2.71 1.33
N ASN A 126 0.16 -1.45 1.67
CA ASN A 126 -0.47 -0.49 0.77
C ASN A 126 0.36 -0.19 -0.50
N LEU A 127 1.68 -0.37 -0.46
CA LEU A 127 2.55 -0.24 -1.65
C LEU A 127 2.18 -1.23 -2.75
N SER A 128 1.52 -2.35 -2.40
CA SER A 128 1.10 -3.37 -3.34
C SER A 128 0.14 -2.84 -4.42
N GLU A 129 -0.61 -1.77 -4.16
CA GLU A 129 -1.46 -1.14 -5.18
C GLU A 129 -0.67 -0.54 -6.35
N TYR A 130 0.61 -0.22 -6.12
CA TYR A 130 1.47 0.49 -7.07
C TYR A 130 2.72 -0.30 -7.48
N ALA A 131 3.01 -1.40 -6.79
CA ALA A 131 4.10 -2.31 -7.08
C ALA A 131 3.61 -3.43 -8.02
N GLU A 132 4.47 -3.88 -8.92
CA GLU A 132 4.19 -5.12 -9.63
C GLU A 132 4.29 -6.31 -8.65
N ARG A 133 5.31 -6.26 -7.80
CA ARG A 133 5.59 -7.29 -6.80
C ARG A 133 6.12 -6.60 -5.56
N LEU A 134 5.47 -6.82 -4.43
CA LEU A 134 5.94 -6.42 -3.11
C LEU A 134 6.47 -7.66 -2.39
N THR A 135 7.78 -7.74 -2.16
CA THR A 135 8.39 -8.86 -1.43
C THR A 135 8.80 -8.40 -0.04
N CYS A 136 8.11 -8.92 0.95
CA CYS A 136 8.26 -8.62 2.35
C CYS A 136 9.22 -9.63 2.99
N ILE A 137 10.48 -9.24 3.19
CA ILE A 137 11.48 -10.06 3.89
C ILE A 137 11.30 -9.86 5.38
N VAL A 138 10.88 -10.94 6.06
CA VAL A 138 10.54 -10.90 7.49
C VAL A 138 11.80 -10.85 8.36
N PRO A 139 11.71 -10.34 9.60
CA PRO A 139 12.82 -10.37 10.55
C PRO A 139 13.32 -11.80 10.77
N VAL A 140 14.64 -11.99 10.79
CA VAL A 140 15.30 -13.28 10.99
C VAL A 140 14.88 -14.02 12.27
N GLN A 141 14.41 -13.29 13.27
CA GLN A 141 14.03 -13.80 14.59
C GLN A 141 12.56 -14.19 14.72
N ASP A 142 11.73 -13.90 13.71
CA ASP A 142 10.30 -14.12 13.81
C ASP A 142 9.84 -15.43 13.17
N PRO A 143 8.87 -16.13 13.77
CA PRO A 143 8.28 -17.32 13.18
C PRO A 143 7.50 -16.98 11.92
N VAL A 144 7.62 -17.83 10.89
CA VAL A 144 7.01 -17.60 9.58
C VAL A 144 5.48 -17.65 9.62
N GLU A 145 4.92 -18.40 10.57
CA GLU A 145 3.49 -18.64 10.74
C GLU A 145 2.71 -17.35 11.02
N TYR A 146 3.33 -16.39 11.71
CA TYR A 146 2.73 -15.08 11.98
C TYR A 146 2.42 -14.33 10.68
N TYR A 147 3.39 -14.31 9.76
CA TYR A 147 3.25 -13.62 8.48
C TYR A 147 2.33 -14.36 7.52
N TYR A 148 2.32 -15.70 7.53
CA TYR A 148 1.32 -16.46 6.76
C TYR A 148 -0.11 -16.19 7.23
N ARG A 149 -0.34 -16.13 8.55
CA ARG A 149 -1.68 -15.77 9.07
C ARG A 149 -2.07 -14.34 8.71
N ALA A 150 -1.13 -13.40 8.80
CA ALA A 150 -1.36 -12.03 8.35
C ALA A 150 -1.67 -11.97 6.84
N SER A 151 -0.99 -12.77 6.02
CA SER A 151 -1.21 -12.81 4.56
C SER A 151 -2.63 -13.24 4.18
N GLY A 152 -3.22 -14.19 4.92
CA GLY A 152 -4.60 -14.63 4.71
C GLY A 152 -5.64 -13.55 4.99
N LEU A 153 -5.36 -12.64 5.92
CA LEU A 153 -6.27 -11.53 6.27
C LEU A 153 -6.25 -10.40 5.25
N LEU A 154 -5.11 -10.19 4.58
CA LEU A 154 -4.89 -9.00 3.78
C LEU A 154 -5.17 -9.19 2.29
N SER A 155 -5.21 -10.44 1.79
CA SER A 155 -5.61 -10.80 0.41
C SER A 155 -5.05 -9.89 -0.70
N TYR A 156 -3.82 -9.35 -0.52
CA TYR A 156 -3.15 -8.56 -1.55
C TYR A 156 -2.48 -9.54 -2.54
N PRO A 157 -2.90 -9.58 -3.81
CA PRO A 157 -2.53 -10.65 -4.74
C PRO A 157 -1.04 -10.66 -5.11
N ASN A 158 -0.33 -9.56 -4.88
CA ASN A 158 1.05 -9.32 -5.28
C ASN A 158 1.99 -9.04 -4.10
N VAL A 159 1.58 -9.39 -2.88
CA VAL A 159 2.41 -9.32 -1.67
C VAL A 159 2.92 -10.71 -1.31
N TYR A 160 4.23 -10.85 -1.19
CA TYR A 160 4.89 -12.12 -0.89
C TYR A 160 5.74 -11.98 0.36
N PHE A 161 5.43 -12.77 1.39
CA PHE A 161 6.26 -12.85 2.58
C PHE A 161 7.34 -13.91 2.39
N VAL A 162 8.60 -13.53 2.62
CA VAL A 162 9.77 -14.38 2.39
C VAL A 162 10.61 -14.41 3.66
N VAL A 163 10.93 -15.62 4.11
CA VAL A 163 11.89 -15.82 5.21
C VAL A 163 13.31 -15.72 4.71
N PRO A 164 14.20 -14.96 5.37
CA PRO A 164 15.60 -14.90 4.98
C PRO A 164 16.31 -16.23 5.28
N MET A 165 15.89 -16.93 6.35
CA MET A 165 16.51 -18.16 6.82
C MET A 165 15.47 -19.28 7.02
N PRO A 166 15.83 -20.56 6.85
CA PRO A 166 14.93 -21.69 7.08
C PRO A 166 14.48 -21.86 8.54
N LYS A 167 15.30 -21.39 9.49
CA LYS A 167 15.00 -21.41 10.93
C LYS A 167 15.19 -20.01 11.49
N PRO A 168 14.32 -19.56 12.41
CA PRO A 168 14.53 -18.29 13.09
C PRO A 168 15.82 -18.32 13.92
N LEU A 169 16.50 -17.17 13.98
CA LEU A 169 17.71 -17.00 14.78
C LEU A 169 17.45 -15.93 15.84
N ALA A 170 17.86 -16.21 17.08
CA ALA A 170 17.81 -15.21 18.14
C ALA A 170 18.85 -14.12 17.87
N VAL A 171 18.51 -12.90 18.30
CA VAL A 171 19.33 -11.72 18.10
C VAL A 171 19.66 -11.15 19.47
N MET A 172 20.94 -10.99 19.72
CA MET A 172 21.47 -10.56 20.99
C MET A 172 22.08 -9.17 20.83
N VAL A 173 21.83 -8.30 21.81
CA VAL A 173 22.47 -6.99 21.91
C VAL A 173 23.42 -6.97 23.09
N LYS A 174 24.57 -6.32 22.90
CA LYS A 174 25.46 -5.91 23.97
C LYS A 174 25.21 -4.45 24.29
N LEU A 175 24.86 -4.17 25.53
CA LEU A 175 24.61 -2.81 26.03
C LEU A 175 25.90 -2.14 26.49
N ASP A 176 25.82 -0.84 26.78
CA ASP A 176 26.91 0.03 27.25
C ASP A 176 27.49 -0.38 28.61
N ASP A 177 26.68 -1.02 29.46
CA ASP A 177 27.13 -1.61 30.72
C ASP A 177 27.78 -3.00 30.57
N GLY A 178 27.88 -3.49 29.33
CA GLY A 178 28.46 -4.78 28.98
C GLY A 178 27.50 -5.97 29.12
N GLN A 179 26.26 -5.77 29.55
CA GLN A 179 25.25 -6.84 29.58
C GLN A 179 24.91 -7.30 28.16
N VAL A 180 24.67 -8.60 28.01
CA VAL A 180 24.19 -9.21 26.76
C VAL A 180 22.78 -9.73 26.98
N VAL A 181 21.84 -9.18 26.23
CA VAL A 181 20.40 -9.43 26.40
C VAL A 181 19.79 -9.77 25.03
N ASP A 182 18.77 -10.60 25.02
CA ASP A 182 17.95 -10.82 23.82
C ASP A 182 17.24 -9.51 23.48
N VAL A 183 17.37 -9.07 22.22
CA VAL A 183 16.86 -7.78 21.75
C VAL A 183 15.36 -7.62 22.03
N LYS A 184 14.57 -8.70 21.98
CA LYS A 184 13.11 -8.68 22.17
C LYS A 184 12.66 -8.36 23.60
N HIS A 185 13.59 -8.32 24.56
CA HIS A 185 13.28 -8.04 25.96
C HIS A 185 13.76 -6.66 26.42
N VAL A 186 14.49 -5.92 25.58
CA VAL A 186 15.12 -4.66 25.99
C VAL A 186 14.09 -3.55 26.16
N ASP A 187 13.18 -3.40 25.21
CA ASP A 187 12.13 -2.37 25.24
C ASP A 187 11.06 -2.65 26.31
N LEU A 188 10.95 -3.91 26.76
CA LEU A 188 10.05 -4.36 27.82
C LEU A 188 10.59 -4.14 29.23
N ASP A 189 11.92 -4.03 29.40
CA ASP A 189 12.56 -3.85 30.69
C ASP A 189 12.85 -2.35 30.95
N THR A 190 12.07 -1.76 31.85
CA THR A 190 12.23 -0.34 32.20
C THR A 190 13.58 -0.01 32.83
N HIS A 191 14.32 -0.98 33.39
CA HIS A 191 15.67 -0.76 33.90
C HIS A 191 16.71 -0.56 32.78
N LEU A 192 16.39 -1.01 31.57
CA LEU A 192 17.25 -0.88 30.40
C LEU A 192 16.89 0.34 29.54
N ALA A 193 15.84 1.09 29.88
CA ALA A 193 15.32 2.19 29.07
C ALA A 193 16.36 3.28 28.72
N GLU A 194 17.31 3.55 29.62
CA GLU A 194 18.37 4.55 29.44
C GLU A 194 19.69 3.96 28.91
N ARG A 195 19.71 2.65 28.61
CA ARG A 195 20.89 1.98 28.06
C ARG A 195 21.02 2.20 26.56
N HIS A 196 22.21 1.93 26.04
CA HIS A 196 22.51 2.05 24.62
C HIS A 196 23.12 0.78 24.05
N VAL A 197 22.65 0.39 22.87
CA VAL A 197 23.20 -0.75 22.14
C VAL A 197 24.59 -0.42 21.59
N VAL A 198 25.59 -1.17 22.04
CA VAL A 198 26.98 -1.08 21.56
C VAL A 198 27.21 -2.02 20.38
N GLU A 199 26.64 -3.22 20.44
CA GLU A 199 26.85 -4.26 19.43
C GLU A 199 25.62 -5.15 19.28
N LEU A 200 25.37 -5.59 18.05
CA LEU A 200 24.28 -6.50 17.68
C LEU A 200 24.91 -7.74 17.04
N HIS A 201 24.52 -8.92 17.50
CA HIS A 201 25.00 -10.20 16.98
C HIS A 201 23.86 -11.22 16.91
N LEU A 202 24.01 -12.19 16.01
CA LEU A 202 23.14 -13.37 16.02
C LEU A 202 23.63 -14.30 17.12
N ASP A 203 22.70 -14.94 17.83
CA ASP A 203 23.05 -16.01 18.76
C ASP A 203 23.81 -17.10 17.98
N PRO A 204 25.05 -17.45 18.38
CA PRO A 204 25.86 -18.38 17.60
C PRO A 204 25.15 -19.73 17.45
N PRO A 205 25.24 -20.37 16.27
CA PRO A 205 24.81 -21.75 16.13
C PRO A 205 25.60 -22.62 17.12
N ARG A 206 24.98 -23.70 17.59
CA ARG A 206 25.62 -24.63 18.53
C ARG A 206 26.96 -25.09 17.99
N VAL A 207 27.92 -25.37 18.88
CA VAL A 207 29.28 -25.81 18.50
C VAL A 207 29.21 -26.95 17.48
N GLY A 208 29.70 -26.71 16.26
CA GLY A 208 29.69 -27.66 15.15
C GLY A 208 28.58 -27.45 14.10
N GLU A 209 27.64 -26.55 14.33
CA GLU A 209 26.61 -26.16 13.36
C GLU A 209 27.05 -24.90 12.58
N THR A 210 26.97 -24.96 11.25
CA THR A 210 27.08 -23.77 10.39
C THR A 210 25.70 -23.18 10.18
N LEU A 211 25.60 -21.84 10.11
CA LEU A 211 24.35 -21.19 9.72
C LEU A 211 23.90 -21.73 8.35
N PRO A 212 22.60 -22.07 8.17
CA PRO A 212 22.09 -22.47 6.88
C PRO A 212 22.26 -21.32 5.87
N PRO A 213 22.35 -21.61 4.56
CA PRO A 213 22.42 -20.55 3.55
C PRO A 213 21.13 -19.72 3.54
N VAL A 214 21.24 -18.46 3.10
CA VAL A 214 20.09 -17.59 2.90
C VAL A 214 19.14 -18.20 1.86
N THR A 215 17.84 -18.02 2.04
CA THR A 215 16.88 -18.51 1.06
C THR A 215 17.09 -17.82 -0.29
N ARG A 216 17.08 -18.62 -1.37
CA ARG A 216 17.21 -18.07 -2.73
C ARG A 216 16.13 -17.06 -3.06
N LEU A 217 14.92 -17.25 -2.54
CA LEU A 217 13.81 -16.31 -2.70
C LEU A 217 14.14 -14.91 -2.16
N ALA A 218 14.83 -14.81 -1.02
CA ALA A 218 15.24 -13.53 -0.45
C ALA A 218 16.32 -12.87 -1.31
N LEU A 219 17.33 -13.64 -1.73
CA LEU A 219 18.44 -13.13 -2.57
C LEU A 219 17.96 -12.70 -3.96
N ASP A 220 17.14 -13.52 -4.61
CA ASP A 220 16.56 -13.20 -5.93
C ASP A 220 15.68 -11.95 -5.85
N ALA A 221 14.87 -11.81 -4.78
CA ALA A 221 14.04 -10.63 -4.58
C ALA A 221 14.87 -9.35 -4.46
N VAL A 222 15.94 -9.37 -3.66
CA VAL A 222 16.86 -8.23 -3.49
C VAL A 222 17.61 -7.89 -4.78
N ARG A 223 18.07 -8.91 -5.52
CA ARG A 223 18.76 -8.72 -6.81
C ARG A 223 17.86 -8.07 -7.85
N ASP A 224 16.60 -8.49 -7.88
CA ASP A 224 15.63 -8.09 -8.89
C ASP A 224 14.86 -6.81 -8.52
N ALA A 225 15.00 -6.30 -7.29
CA ALA A 225 14.30 -5.13 -6.82
C ALA A 225 14.68 -3.85 -7.59
N ASP A 226 13.68 -2.99 -7.83
CA ASP A 226 13.88 -1.61 -8.26
C ASP A 226 14.07 -0.69 -7.03
N ALA A 227 13.48 -1.07 -5.89
CA ALA A 227 13.61 -0.38 -4.62
C ALA A 227 13.64 -1.35 -3.43
N ILE A 228 14.46 -1.04 -2.43
CA ILE A 228 14.52 -1.73 -1.14
C ILE A 228 14.11 -0.71 -0.08
N VAL A 229 12.98 -0.96 0.58
CA VAL A 229 12.45 -0.13 1.66
C VAL A 229 12.82 -0.77 2.99
N LEU A 230 13.52 -0.02 3.83
CA LEU A 230 13.95 -0.39 5.17
C LEU A 230 13.00 0.31 6.16
N GLY A 231 12.27 -0.44 6.96
CA GLY A 231 11.26 0.10 7.88
C GLY A 231 10.02 0.67 7.19
N PRO A 232 9.04 1.19 7.96
CA PRO A 232 9.18 1.52 9.38
C PRO A 232 9.13 0.27 10.26
N GLY A 233 9.81 0.30 11.40
CA GLY A 233 9.88 -0.83 12.32
C GLY A 233 11.11 -0.72 13.21
N SER A 234 11.13 -1.49 14.29
CA SER A 234 12.24 -1.44 15.26
C SER A 234 13.58 -1.61 14.57
N LEU A 235 14.48 -0.64 14.76
CA LEU A 235 15.76 -0.62 14.06
C LEU A 235 16.58 -1.87 14.41
N PHE A 236 16.71 -2.15 15.71
CA PHE A 236 17.53 -3.24 16.22
C PHE A 236 16.83 -4.61 16.22
N GLU A 237 15.50 -4.66 16.24
CA GLU A 237 14.77 -5.94 16.24
C GLU A 237 14.31 -6.39 14.84
N SER A 238 13.97 -5.44 13.96
CA SER A 238 13.28 -5.76 12.71
C SER A 238 14.10 -5.50 11.45
N VAL A 239 14.88 -4.41 11.44
CA VAL A 239 15.59 -3.96 10.23
C VAL A 239 17.02 -4.49 10.20
N LEU A 240 17.83 -4.12 11.20
CA LEU A 240 19.25 -4.47 11.28
C LEU A 240 19.53 -5.99 11.36
N PRO A 241 18.72 -6.82 12.04
CA PRO A 241 19.04 -8.24 12.19
C PRO A 241 19.16 -9.00 10.87
N ASN A 242 18.38 -8.64 9.86
CA ASN A 242 18.50 -9.24 8.53
C ASN A 242 19.86 -8.92 7.89
N LEU A 243 20.42 -7.75 8.19
CA LEU A 243 21.74 -7.33 7.72
C LEU A 243 22.88 -7.95 8.52
N LEU A 244 22.64 -8.70 9.60
CA LEU A 244 23.68 -9.48 10.28
C LEU A 244 24.11 -10.69 9.46
N ILE A 245 23.24 -11.19 8.58
CA ILE A 245 23.54 -12.31 7.70
C ILE A 245 24.41 -11.79 6.56
N GLU A 246 25.68 -12.19 6.54
CA GLU A 246 26.68 -11.63 5.63
C GLU A 246 26.32 -11.80 4.15
N GLU A 247 25.82 -12.99 3.75
CA GLU A 247 25.36 -13.25 2.39
C GLU A 247 24.19 -12.31 1.98
N PHE A 248 23.25 -12.07 2.90
CA PHE A 248 22.12 -11.18 2.65
C PHE A 248 22.55 -9.71 2.58
N ARG A 249 23.41 -9.27 3.50
CA ARG A 249 24.01 -7.93 3.50
C ARG A 249 24.73 -7.66 2.19
N ALA A 250 25.56 -8.58 1.73
CA ALA A 250 26.30 -8.47 0.48
C ALA A 250 25.34 -8.33 -0.72
N ALA A 251 24.24 -9.07 -0.74
CA ALA A 251 23.22 -8.94 -1.78
C ALA A 251 22.53 -7.56 -1.77
N VAL A 252 22.20 -7.02 -0.59
CA VAL A 252 21.61 -5.67 -0.45
C VAL A 252 22.58 -4.58 -0.90
N GLN A 253 23.86 -4.72 -0.53
CA GLN A 253 24.94 -3.81 -0.95
C GLN A 253 25.17 -3.81 -2.46
N ALA A 254 25.20 -5.00 -3.07
CA ALA A 254 25.42 -5.15 -4.51
C ALA A 254 24.20 -4.77 -5.35
N SER A 255 23.01 -4.73 -4.76
CA SER A 255 21.77 -4.38 -5.47
C SER A 255 21.82 -2.95 -6.00
N LYS A 256 21.34 -2.76 -7.24
CA LYS A 256 21.17 -1.45 -7.87
C LYS A 256 19.85 -0.77 -7.48
N ALA A 257 19.03 -1.45 -6.69
CA ALA A 257 17.79 -0.90 -6.16
C ALA A 257 18.05 0.37 -5.36
N ARG A 258 17.10 1.32 -5.42
CA ARG A 258 17.08 2.49 -4.54
C ARG A 258 16.83 2.03 -3.11
N LYS A 259 17.71 2.36 -2.17
CA LYS A 259 17.52 2.08 -0.74
C LYS A 259 16.82 3.26 -0.08
N ILE A 260 15.63 3.02 0.45
CA ILE A 260 14.81 4.03 1.11
C ILE A 260 14.62 3.59 2.55
N TYR A 261 15.05 4.39 3.51
CA TYR A 261 14.79 4.14 4.93
C TYR A 261 13.60 4.98 5.40
N VAL A 262 12.64 4.36 6.09
CA VAL A 262 11.54 5.05 6.76
C VAL A 262 11.89 5.12 8.24
N CYS A 263 12.23 6.31 8.71
CA CYS A 263 12.63 6.53 10.09
C CYS A 263 11.46 6.31 11.05
N ASN A 264 11.75 5.80 12.25
CA ASN A 264 10.73 5.63 13.28
C ASN A 264 10.23 6.99 13.76
N LEU A 265 8.96 7.06 14.20
CA LEU A 265 8.35 8.29 14.71
C LEU A 265 8.84 8.63 16.13
N MET A 266 9.16 7.60 16.90
CA MET A 266 9.57 7.67 18.30
C MET A 266 10.80 6.78 18.50
N THR A 267 11.62 7.13 19.49
CA THR A 267 12.68 6.27 20.01
C THR A 267 12.08 5.09 20.77
N GLU A 268 12.90 4.04 20.89
CA GLU A 268 12.58 2.79 21.59
C GLU A 268 13.49 2.67 22.81
N PRO A 269 12.94 2.45 24.02
CA PRO A 269 13.72 2.44 25.25
C PRO A 269 14.80 1.37 25.22
N GLY A 270 16.03 1.73 25.59
CA GLY A 270 17.19 0.84 25.63
C GLY A 270 17.77 0.45 24.26
N LEU A 271 17.07 0.78 23.17
CA LEU A 271 17.49 0.46 21.80
C LEU A 271 17.93 1.71 21.04
N THR A 272 17.03 2.68 20.90
CA THR A 272 17.27 3.93 20.17
C THR A 272 17.08 5.17 21.05
N THR A 273 17.20 5.01 22.38
CA THR A 273 17.14 6.12 23.34
C THR A 273 18.12 7.23 22.93
N GLY A 274 17.60 8.46 22.82
CA GLY A 274 18.36 9.65 22.42
C GLY A 274 18.78 9.70 20.95
N PHE A 275 18.33 8.77 20.10
CA PHE A 275 18.74 8.76 18.70
C PHE A 275 18.10 9.90 17.90
N THR A 276 18.95 10.59 17.15
CA THR A 276 18.58 11.46 16.02
C THR A 276 18.36 10.66 14.74
N VAL A 277 17.94 11.32 13.66
CA VAL A 277 17.86 10.70 12.33
C VAL A 277 19.24 10.22 11.86
N GLY A 278 20.29 11.02 12.06
CA GLY A 278 21.67 10.69 11.72
C GLY A 278 22.18 9.49 12.49
N ASP A 279 21.78 9.30 13.76
CA ASP A 279 22.11 8.08 14.51
C ASP A 279 21.54 6.82 13.86
N HIS A 280 20.28 6.88 13.40
CA HIS A 280 19.68 5.76 12.67
C HIS A 280 20.46 5.47 11.37
N ILE A 281 20.83 6.50 10.61
CA ILE A 281 21.63 6.36 9.37
C ILE A 281 23.01 5.78 9.68
N ARG A 282 23.67 6.25 10.75
CA ARG A 282 24.97 5.73 11.19
C ARG A 282 24.91 4.25 11.53
N GLN A 283 23.86 3.79 12.22
CA GLN A 283 23.70 2.37 12.52
C GLN A 283 23.47 1.56 11.25
N LEU A 284 22.58 1.99 10.35
CA LEU A 284 22.39 1.32 9.05
C LEU A 284 23.72 1.20 8.29
N ARG A 285 24.51 2.29 8.22
CA ARG A 285 25.83 2.31 7.59
C ARG A 285 26.80 1.35 8.26
N ARG A 286 26.82 1.32 9.60
CA ARG A 286 27.66 0.38 10.38
C ARG A 286 27.36 -1.07 10.04
N TYR A 287 26.10 -1.41 9.79
CA TYR A 287 25.67 -2.75 9.35
C TYR A 287 25.68 -2.92 7.82
N GLY A 288 26.34 -2.01 7.11
CA GLY A 288 26.70 -2.17 5.70
C GLY A 288 25.70 -1.61 4.71
N VAL A 289 24.70 -0.83 5.13
CA VAL A 289 23.73 -0.23 4.19
C VAL A 289 23.66 1.27 4.41
N THR A 290 24.01 2.05 3.39
CA THR A 290 23.73 3.49 3.36
C THR A 290 22.47 3.72 2.53
N PRO A 291 21.37 4.21 3.13
CA PRO A 291 20.17 4.56 2.38
C PRO A 291 20.46 5.68 1.38
N ASP A 292 19.87 5.63 0.18
CA ASP A 292 19.90 6.76 -0.75
C ASP A 292 18.98 7.88 -0.25
N PHE A 293 17.81 7.48 0.27
CA PHE A 293 16.80 8.38 0.81
C PHE A 293 16.36 7.96 2.20
N VAL A 294 16.03 8.94 3.04
CA VAL A 294 15.48 8.72 4.39
C VAL A 294 14.20 9.55 4.53
N LEU A 295 13.08 8.90 4.81
CA LEU A 295 11.80 9.55 5.07
C LEU A 295 11.65 9.82 6.57
N VAL A 296 11.42 11.08 6.93
CA VAL A 296 11.24 11.54 8.32
C VAL A 296 9.93 12.29 8.45
N ASN A 297 9.23 12.06 9.55
CA ASN A 297 7.99 12.77 9.83
C ASN A 297 8.25 14.22 10.25
N ALA A 298 7.76 15.17 9.48
CA ALA A 298 7.91 16.60 9.73
C ALA A 298 6.92 17.16 10.76
N GLN A 299 5.82 16.44 11.03
CA GLN A 299 4.73 16.94 11.85
C GLN A 299 5.09 16.91 13.33
N ARG A 300 4.90 18.05 14.01
CA ARG A 300 5.03 18.11 15.46
C ARG A 300 3.94 17.28 16.12
N ILE A 301 4.37 16.38 16.99
CA ILE A 301 3.46 15.55 17.77
C ILE A 301 2.79 16.38 18.87
N GLU A 302 1.48 16.23 19.02
CA GLU A 302 0.67 16.93 20.02
C GLU A 302 1.20 16.69 21.46
N SER A 303 1.19 17.72 22.30
CA SER A 303 1.77 17.68 23.65
C SER A 303 1.15 16.61 24.57
N GLU A 304 -0.11 16.23 24.36
CA GLU A 304 -0.75 15.14 25.11
C GLU A 304 -0.15 13.78 24.74
N ILE A 305 -0.04 13.50 23.45
CA ILE A 305 0.58 12.28 22.93
C ILE A 305 2.05 12.24 23.36
N HIS A 306 2.76 13.35 23.21
CA HIS A 306 4.16 13.46 23.65
C HIS A 306 4.35 13.08 25.13
N ARG A 307 3.52 13.60 26.03
CA ARG A 307 3.60 13.25 27.47
C ARG A 307 3.33 11.77 27.74
N MET A 308 2.41 11.17 27.00
CA MET A 308 2.12 9.73 27.12
C MET A 308 3.32 8.88 26.72
N TYR A 309 3.97 9.21 25.60
CA TYR A 309 5.17 8.50 25.12
C TYR A 309 6.40 8.76 26.00
N ALA A 310 6.59 10.00 26.46
CA ALA A 310 7.67 10.34 27.37
C ALA A 310 7.58 9.59 28.71
N ALA A 311 6.36 9.32 29.20
CA ALA A 311 6.15 8.49 30.39
C ALA A 311 6.57 7.01 30.20
N ALA A 312 6.74 6.58 28.95
CA ALA A 312 7.27 5.27 28.57
C ALA A 312 8.74 5.35 28.09
N HIS A 313 9.46 6.44 28.42
CA HIS A 313 10.83 6.70 28.00
C HIS A 313 11.02 6.75 26.46
N GLN A 314 10.00 7.21 25.75
CA GLN A 314 10.03 7.37 24.29
C GLN A 314 9.95 8.86 23.91
N GLU A 315 10.81 9.26 22.98
CA GLU A 315 10.92 10.63 22.50
C GLU A 315 10.72 10.69 20.97
N PRO A 316 10.14 11.76 20.42
CA PRO A 316 10.06 11.92 18.98
C PRO A 316 11.42 11.94 18.30
N VAL A 317 11.54 11.24 17.18
CA VAL A 317 12.75 11.28 16.35
C VAL A 317 12.61 12.42 15.34
N TYR A 318 13.47 13.43 15.48
CA TYR A 318 13.56 14.57 14.56
C TYR A 318 15.00 14.76 14.09
N LEU A 319 15.17 15.58 13.05
CA LEU A 319 16.47 16.16 12.72
C LEU A 319 16.90 17.13 13.81
N SER A 320 18.11 16.95 14.30
CA SER A 320 18.81 17.86 15.22
C SER A 320 19.25 19.14 14.49
N PRO A 321 19.43 20.26 15.22
CA PRO A 321 19.90 21.52 14.63
C PRO A 321 21.20 21.38 13.83
N ASP A 322 22.17 20.62 14.35
CA ASP A 322 23.48 20.45 13.73
C ASP A 322 23.38 19.73 12.38
N GLU A 323 22.43 18.80 12.22
CA GLU A 323 22.17 18.10 10.95
C GLU A 323 21.61 19.05 9.87
N TYR A 324 20.91 20.12 10.26
CA TYR A 324 20.52 21.16 9.30
C TYR A 324 21.72 22.01 8.86
N GLU A 325 22.75 22.15 9.70
CA GLU A 325 23.93 22.97 9.42
C GLU A 325 24.97 22.25 8.53
N GLU A 326 25.06 20.91 8.59
CA GLU A 326 25.93 20.09 7.73
C GLU A 326 25.51 20.03 6.24
N THR A 327 24.52 20.82 5.81
CA THR A 327 23.76 20.57 4.59
C THR A 327 24.04 21.52 3.43
N ALA A 328 24.30 20.93 2.25
CA ALA A 328 24.01 21.56 0.97
C ALA A 328 22.50 21.42 0.69
N ILE A 329 21.73 22.51 0.82
CA ILE A 329 20.29 22.51 0.55
C ILE A 329 20.12 22.15 -0.94
N VAL A 330 19.63 20.95 -1.22
CA VAL A 330 19.13 20.63 -2.55
C VAL A 330 17.87 21.47 -2.73
N ALA A 331 17.95 22.49 -3.58
CA ALA A 331 16.84 23.38 -3.87
C ALA A 331 15.72 22.62 -4.62
N GLY A 332 14.91 21.87 -3.87
CA GLY A 332 13.60 21.40 -4.30
C GLY A 332 12.61 22.55 -4.24
N ASP A 333 11.95 22.84 -5.36
CA ASP A 333 11.03 23.97 -5.54
C ASP A 333 9.88 23.90 -4.49
N ARG A 334 9.55 25.06 -3.91
CA ARG A 334 8.74 25.19 -2.68
C ARG A 334 7.32 24.61 -2.80
N ALA A 335 7.06 23.53 -2.04
CA ALA A 335 5.92 23.39 -1.13
C ALA A 335 6.14 22.15 -0.24
N THR A 336 6.24 22.34 1.08
CA THR A 336 6.24 21.30 2.15
C THR A 336 7.35 20.25 2.25
N GLU A 337 8.16 19.97 1.23
CA GLU A 337 9.23 18.97 1.34
C GLU A 337 10.61 19.65 1.43
N ARG A 338 11.21 19.61 2.62
CA ARG A 338 12.61 20.00 2.83
C ARG A 338 13.46 18.75 2.69
N SER A 339 14.46 18.81 1.82
CA SER A 339 15.45 17.75 1.68
C SER A 339 16.82 18.21 2.18
N VAL A 340 17.43 17.40 3.02
CA VAL A 340 18.65 17.68 3.80
C VAL A 340 19.63 16.53 3.57
N MET A 341 20.93 16.79 3.51
CA MET A 341 21.94 15.73 3.34
C MET A 341 22.50 15.39 4.71
N VAL A 342 22.32 14.15 5.17
CA VAL A 342 22.79 13.71 6.49
C VAL A 342 23.49 12.36 6.34
N GLU A 343 24.73 12.25 6.81
CA GLU A 343 25.52 11.00 6.81
C GLU A 343 25.64 10.32 5.42
N GLY A 344 25.51 11.12 4.33
CA GLY A 344 25.56 10.66 2.94
C GLY A 344 24.21 10.24 2.35
N SER A 345 23.12 10.41 3.08
CA SER A 345 21.75 10.11 2.65
C SER A 345 20.92 11.39 2.44
N THR A 346 20.03 11.38 1.45
CA THR A 346 19.06 12.47 1.25
C THR A 346 17.87 12.27 2.19
N VAL A 347 17.81 13.03 3.27
CA VAL A 347 16.68 13.05 4.20
C VAL A 347 15.58 13.92 3.63
N VAL A 348 14.35 13.41 3.59
CA VAL A 348 13.15 14.11 3.12
C VAL A 348 12.15 14.17 4.26
N GLU A 349 11.83 15.38 4.69
CA GLU A 349 10.82 15.64 5.70
C GLU A 349 9.45 15.78 5.05
N THR A 350 8.48 14.98 5.48
CA THR A 350 7.09 15.06 5.01
C THR A 350 6.12 14.59 6.10
N ASP A 351 4.82 14.82 5.92
CA ASP A 351 3.81 14.30 6.84
C ASP A 351 3.60 12.81 6.61
N LEU A 352 4.06 11.99 7.56
CA LEU A 352 4.04 10.52 7.44
C LEU A 352 3.19 9.83 8.49
N SER A 353 2.57 10.58 9.40
CA SER A 353 1.91 10.02 10.58
C SER A 353 0.43 10.32 10.64
N SER A 354 -0.29 9.48 11.37
CA SER A 354 -1.66 9.70 11.80
C SER A 354 -1.86 9.14 13.21
N SER A 355 -2.73 9.79 13.99
CA SER A 355 -3.11 9.29 15.31
C SER A 355 -4.35 8.41 15.19
N VAL A 356 -4.27 7.18 15.71
CA VAL A 356 -5.37 6.21 15.65
C VAL A 356 -5.80 5.87 17.07
N ILE A 357 -7.11 5.77 17.29
CA ILE A 357 -7.64 5.28 18.57
C ILE A 357 -7.54 3.75 18.58
N GLN A 358 -6.73 3.22 19.48
CA GLN A 358 -6.60 1.80 19.72
C GLN A 358 -7.29 1.43 21.03
N TYR A 359 -8.16 0.43 20.98
CA TYR A 359 -8.74 -0.13 22.20
C TYR A 359 -7.76 -1.16 22.76
N SER A 360 -7.15 -0.82 23.88
CA SER A 360 -6.29 -1.73 24.64
C SER A 360 -7.11 -2.31 25.78
N THR A 361 -7.11 -3.63 25.90
CA THR A 361 -7.58 -4.33 27.08
C THR A 361 -6.48 -4.30 28.13
N SER A 362 -6.80 -3.80 29.32
CA SER A 362 -5.87 -3.87 30.44
C SER A 362 -5.64 -5.33 30.83
N LEU A 363 -4.37 -5.75 30.94
CA LEU A 363 -4.00 -7.08 31.45
C LEU A 363 -4.58 -7.35 32.84
N ASN A 364 -4.74 -6.30 33.65
CA ASN A 364 -5.28 -6.38 35.00
C ASN A 364 -6.81 -6.37 35.04
N ASN A 365 -7.48 -5.98 33.95
CA ASN A 365 -8.94 -5.93 33.88
C ASN A 365 -9.44 -6.19 32.43
N PRO A 366 -9.48 -7.46 31.99
CA PRO A 366 -9.76 -7.83 30.59
C PRO A 366 -11.14 -7.42 30.07
N GLY A 367 -12.07 -7.04 30.95
CA GLY A 367 -13.40 -6.52 30.59
C GLY A 367 -13.42 -5.01 30.32
N GLU A 368 -12.34 -4.29 30.62
CA GLU A 368 -12.27 -2.84 30.52
C GLU A 368 -11.39 -2.46 29.33
N SER A 369 -12.04 -2.11 28.21
CA SER A 369 -11.35 -1.61 27.02
C SER A 369 -11.08 -0.12 27.17
N ARG A 370 -9.81 0.28 27.30
CA ARG A 370 -9.41 1.68 27.30
C ARG A 370 -9.07 2.12 25.89
N ALA A 371 -9.74 3.17 25.42
CA ALA A 371 -9.36 3.85 24.19
C ALA A 371 -8.07 4.65 24.43
N VAL A 372 -6.97 4.25 23.80
CA VAL A 372 -5.68 4.93 23.85
C VAL A 372 -5.38 5.47 22.46
N ARG A 373 -5.02 6.74 22.36
CA ARG A 373 -4.58 7.35 21.10
C ARG A 373 -3.13 6.95 20.87
N VAL A 374 -2.87 6.20 19.80
CA VAL A 374 -1.54 5.70 19.44
C VAL A 374 -1.09 6.39 18.15
N LEU A 375 0.17 6.82 18.11
CA LEU A 375 0.76 7.39 16.91
C LEU A 375 1.26 6.27 15.99
N ARG A 376 0.93 6.35 14.70
CA ARG A 376 1.38 5.37 13.70
C ARG A 376 1.76 6.06 12.40
N HIS A 377 2.57 5.37 11.62
CA HIS A 377 2.77 5.73 10.22
C HIS A 377 1.46 5.55 9.45
N ASP A 378 1.14 6.54 8.62
CA ASP A 378 -0.01 6.50 7.72
C ASP A 378 0.38 5.79 6.43
N GLY A 379 -0.28 4.67 6.14
CA GLY A 379 0.07 3.84 4.98
C GLY A 379 -0.11 4.54 3.63
N GLN A 380 -1.08 5.44 3.50
CA GLN A 380 -1.32 6.16 2.24
C GLN A 380 -0.29 7.25 2.03
N LYS A 381 0.00 8.06 3.06
CA LYS A 381 1.02 9.11 2.98
C LYS A 381 2.41 8.50 2.72
N LEU A 382 2.73 7.42 3.43
CA LEU A 382 3.99 6.72 3.26
C LEU A 382 4.13 6.11 1.86
N THR A 383 3.06 5.50 1.34
CA THR A 383 3.02 4.99 -0.04
C THR A 383 3.27 6.09 -1.06
N ALA A 384 2.62 7.25 -0.90
CA ALA A 384 2.80 8.39 -1.80
C ALA A 384 4.26 8.88 -1.80
N ALA A 385 4.85 9.07 -0.62
CA ALA A 385 6.23 9.51 -0.45
C ALA A 385 7.23 8.52 -1.07
N ILE A 386 7.12 7.22 -0.74
CA ILE A 386 7.99 6.18 -1.30
C ILE A 386 7.86 6.13 -2.83
N MET A 387 6.65 6.18 -3.37
CA MET A 387 6.45 6.11 -4.82
C MET A 387 6.97 7.35 -5.56
N ALA A 388 6.91 8.53 -4.95
CA ALA A 388 7.53 9.75 -5.49
C ALA A 388 9.05 9.57 -5.62
N LEU A 389 9.69 9.05 -4.56
CA LEU A 389 11.11 8.73 -4.54
C LEU A 389 11.48 7.64 -5.56
N ILE A 390 10.66 6.60 -5.75
CA ILE A 390 10.95 5.52 -6.73
C ILE A 390 10.80 6.01 -8.17
N ARG A 391 9.79 6.83 -8.48
CA ARG A 391 9.53 7.28 -9.86
C ARG A 391 10.48 8.38 -10.33
N GLY A 392 11.28 8.94 -9.41
CA GLY A 392 12.13 10.12 -9.68
C GLY A 392 11.31 11.40 -9.85
N GLY A 393 10.08 11.41 -9.33
CA GLY A 393 9.11 12.47 -9.54
C GLY A 393 9.17 13.51 -8.43
N ILE A 394 10.21 14.36 -8.45
CA ILE A 394 10.10 15.72 -7.88
C ILE A 394 9.81 16.72 -9.02
N GLU A 395 9.99 16.34 -10.29
CA GLU A 395 9.88 17.25 -11.45
C GLU A 395 8.48 17.33 -12.10
N ALA A 396 7.63 16.31 -11.94
CA ALA A 396 6.37 16.19 -12.69
C ALA A 396 5.22 17.04 -12.11
N GLN A 397 5.25 17.34 -10.82
CA GLN A 397 4.20 18.11 -10.13
C GLN A 397 4.40 19.63 -10.32
N SER A 398 5.65 20.07 -10.47
CA SER A 398 6.06 21.48 -10.60
C SER A 398 5.73 22.10 -11.95
N ARG A 399 5.67 21.30 -13.04
CA ARG A 399 5.24 21.80 -14.37
C ARG A 399 3.74 22.12 -14.43
N LYS A 400 2.92 21.40 -13.67
CA LYS A 400 1.46 21.62 -13.64
C LYS A 400 1.13 22.97 -12.99
N LEU A 401 1.78 23.27 -11.86
CA LEU A 401 1.63 24.53 -11.11
C LEU A 401 2.17 25.76 -11.87
N ARG A 402 3.21 25.62 -12.70
CA ARG A 402 3.72 26.73 -13.53
C ARG A 402 2.80 27.10 -14.69
N THR A 403 2.10 26.11 -15.25
CA THR A 403 1.19 26.33 -16.39
C THR A 403 -0.11 26.95 -15.89
N GLU A 404 -0.69 26.42 -14.79
CA GLU A 404 -1.88 26.97 -14.14
C GLU A 404 -1.67 28.40 -13.61
N ASN A 405 -0.51 28.72 -13.00
CA ASN A 405 -0.20 30.08 -12.55
C ASN A 405 0.08 31.08 -13.69
N SER A 406 0.54 30.60 -14.86
CA SER A 406 0.75 31.44 -16.04
C SER A 406 -0.57 31.81 -16.71
N GLU A 407 -1.53 30.88 -16.74
CA GLU A 407 -2.88 31.10 -17.27
C GLU A 407 -3.72 31.98 -16.33
N HIS A 408 -3.59 31.78 -15.00
CA HIS A 408 -4.24 32.66 -14.03
C HIS A 408 -3.70 34.09 -14.03
N ARG A 409 -2.40 34.29 -14.32
CA ARG A 409 -1.79 35.63 -14.49
C ARG A 409 -2.16 36.29 -15.82
N ALA A 410 -2.38 35.52 -16.89
CA ALA A 410 -2.82 36.06 -18.17
C ALA A 410 -4.29 36.50 -18.16
N GLN A 411 -5.15 35.90 -17.32
CA GLN A 411 -6.57 36.26 -17.19
C GLN A 411 -6.85 37.33 -16.13
N SER A 412 -5.86 37.72 -15.32
CA SER A 412 -5.99 38.73 -14.25
C SER A 412 -5.23 40.03 -14.53
N ALA A 413 -4.72 40.22 -15.74
CA ALA A 413 -4.22 41.52 -16.19
C ALA A 413 -5.41 42.47 -16.42
N PRO A 414 -5.51 43.62 -15.72
CA PRO A 414 -6.51 44.62 -16.05
C PRO A 414 -6.20 45.21 -17.44
N ASN A 415 -7.22 45.31 -18.29
CA ASN A 415 -7.16 46.09 -19.52
C ASN A 415 -6.79 47.54 -19.16
N GLU A 416 -5.58 47.97 -19.52
CA GLU A 416 -5.22 49.38 -19.71
C GLU A 416 -5.49 49.81 -21.16
#